data_AF-A0AB37GM86-F1
#
_entry.id   AF-A0AB37GM86-F1
#
_cell.length_a   1.000
_cell.length_b   1.000
_cell.length_c   1.000
_cell.angle_alpha   90.00
_cell.angle_beta   90.00
_cell.angle_gamma   90.00
#
_symmetry.space_group_name_H-M   'P 1'
#
loop_
_entity.id
_entity.type
_entity.pdbx_description
1 polymer ?
#
loop_
_entity_poly.entity_id
_entity_poly.type
_entity_poly.pdbx_seq_one_letter_code
_entity_poly.pdbx_strand_id
1 'polypeptide(L)'
;MIKIELINAKGEKETHTQSFINTRKFRSVLEFAAKVEDESNPLSELEQLDEMIMLVANLFDTDAVTFDTILDGVEGSKIAEVLQEIIGDVVGQKETQVQKEENRTELKKTVAKKKK
;
A
#
# COMPACT_ATOMS: atom_id res chain seq x y z
N MET A 1 -5.55 0.46 6.75
CA MET A 1 -5.63 1.82 6.20
C MET A 1 -4.21 2.25 5.92
N ILE A 2 -3.92 2.64 4.68
CA ILE A 2 -2.65 3.27 4.32
C ILE A 2 -2.81 4.79 4.31
N LYS A 3 -1.70 5.51 4.49
CA LYS A 3 -1.65 6.97 4.47
C LYS A 3 -0.38 7.45 3.78
N ILE A 4 -0.42 8.62 3.18
CA ILE A 4 0.74 9.35 2.66
C ILE A 4 0.61 10.83 3.02
N GLU A 5 1.72 11.44 3.41
CA GLU A 5 1.82 12.88 3.65
C GLU A 5 2.64 13.50 2.53
N LEU A 6 2.08 14.48 1.83
CA LEU A 6 2.70 15.18 0.72
C LEU A 6 2.78 16.67 1.01
N ILE A 7 3.86 17.31 0.58
CA ILE A 7 3.97 18.77 0.51
C ILE A 7 3.35 19.25 -0.80
N ASN A 8 2.35 20.11 -0.72
CA ASN A 8 1.73 20.69 -1.91
C ASN A 8 2.59 21.83 -2.51
N ALA A 9 2.20 22.36 -3.66
CA ALA A 9 2.90 23.46 -4.32
C ALA A 9 2.99 24.76 -3.50
N LYS A 10 2.22 24.89 -2.41
CA LYS A 10 2.26 26.03 -1.48
C LYS A 10 3.19 25.79 -0.29
N GLY A 11 3.81 24.61 -0.20
CA GLY A 11 4.63 24.21 0.94
C GLY A 11 3.83 23.69 2.14
N GLU A 12 2.53 23.42 1.97
CA GLU A 12 1.65 22.93 3.04
C GLU A 12 1.60 21.40 3.02
N LYS A 13 1.50 20.80 4.21
CA LYS A 13 1.33 19.35 4.37
C LYS A 13 -0.11 18.95 4.12
N GLU A 14 -0.32 18.02 3.19
CA GLU A 14 -1.59 17.36 2.93
C GLU A 14 -1.48 15.87 3.23
N THR A 15 -2.48 15.33 3.94
CA THR A 15 -2.54 13.91 4.26
C THR A 15 -3.63 13.23 3.45
N HIS A 16 -3.24 12.23 2.66
CA HIS A 16 -4.15 11.39 1.90
C HIS A 16 -4.22 10.01 2.52
N THR A 17 -5.42 9.42 2.55
CA THR A 17 -5.66 8.14 3.20
C THR A 17 -6.48 7.24 2.32
N GLN A 18 -6.20 5.94 2.37
CA GLN A 18 -7.00 4.91 1.71
C GLN A 18 -7.39 3.84 2.74
N SER A 19 -8.69 3.66 2.94
CA SER A 19 -9.25 2.75 3.94
C SER A 19 -9.41 1.33 3.43
N PHE A 20 -9.74 1.16 2.14
CA PHE A 20 -10.00 -0.13 1.51
C PHE A 20 -9.03 -0.39 0.38
N ILE A 21 -8.26 -1.47 0.49
CA ILE A 21 -7.39 -1.98 -0.58
C ILE A 21 -8.12 -3.13 -1.24
N ASN A 22 -8.62 -2.90 -2.46
CA ASN A 22 -9.28 -3.93 -3.23
C ASN A 22 -8.25 -4.93 -3.83
N THR A 23 -8.75 -6.06 -4.33
CA THR A 23 -7.90 -7.13 -4.89
C THR A 23 -7.05 -6.66 -6.08
N ARG A 24 -7.51 -5.67 -6.87
CA ARG A 24 -6.73 -5.14 -7.99
C ARG A 24 -5.48 -4.43 -7.50
N LYS A 25 -5.62 -3.58 -6.48
CA LYS A 25 -4.51 -2.88 -5.83
C LYS A 25 -3.53 -3.86 -5.19
N PHE A 26 -4.04 -4.87 -4.48
CA PHE A 26 -3.20 -5.91 -3.91
C PHE A 26 -2.45 -6.72 -4.98
N ARG A 27 -3.12 -7.05 -6.10
CA ARG A 27 -2.47 -7.70 -7.25
C ARG A 27 -1.31 -6.87 -7.79
N SER A 28 -1.45 -5.54 -7.91
CA SER A 28 -0.36 -4.67 -8.36
C SER A 28 0.86 -4.72 -7.44
N VAL A 29 0.66 -4.86 -6.12
CA VAL A 29 1.76 -5.06 -5.17
C VAL A 29 2.48 -6.40 -5.43
N LEU A 30 1.74 -7.48 -5.69
CA LEU A 30 2.34 -8.77 -6.03
C LEU A 30 3.07 -8.76 -7.37
N GLU A 31 2.55 -8.04 -8.35
CA GLU A 31 3.21 -7.86 -9.66
C GLU A 31 4.54 -7.12 -9.51
N PHE A 32 4.58 -6.08 -8.66
CA PHE A 32 5.82 -5.38 -8.33
C PHE A 32 6.82 -6.31 -7.64
N ALA A 33 6.40 -7.07 -6.63
CA ALA A 33 7.28 -8.03 -5.95
C ALA A 33 7.89 -9.03 -6.94
N ALA A 34 7.07 -9.59 -7.83
CA ALA A 34 7.53 -10.50 -8.87
C ALA A 34 8.52 -9.86 -9.86
N LYS A 35 8.34 -8.57 -10.21
CA LYS A 35 9.30 -7.83 -11.05
C LYS A 35 10.65 -7.63 -10.34
N VAL A 36 10.63 -7.31 -9.05
CA VAL A 36 11.87 -7.07 -8.27
C VAL A 36 12.64 -8.37 -8.01
N GLU A 37 11.93 -9.49 -7.84
CA GLU A 37 12.52 -10.82 -7.67
C GLU A 37 13.07 -11.43 -8.98
N ASP A 38 12.74 -10.84 -10.15
CA ASP A 38 13.20 -11.34 -11.43
C ASP A 38 14.69 -11.01 -11.67
N GLU A 39 15.55 -11.94 -11.26
CA GLU A 39 17.01 -11.85 -11.46
C GLU A 39 17.42 -11.80 -12.94
N SER A 40 16.55 -12.21 -13.88
CA SER A 40 16.85 -12.17 -15.31
C SER A 40 16.71 -10.76 -15.91
N ASN A 41 15.99 -9.87 -15.23
CA ASN A 41 15.79 -8.49 -15.63
C ASN A 41 15.82 -7.55 -14.41
N PRO A 42 17.00 -7.38 -13.78
CA PRO A 42 17.11 -6.54 -12.58
C PRO A 42 16.85 -5.08 -12.92
N LEU A 43 15.90 -4.48 -12.20
CA LEU A 43 15.60 -3.05 -12.30
C LEU A 43 16.75 -2.22 -11.73
N SER A 44 17.15 -1.16 -12.42
CA SER A 44 18.06 -0.16 -11.86
C SER A 44 17.43 0.57 -10.67
N GLU A 45 18.25 1.24 -9.85
CA GLU A 45 17.74 1.99 -8.69
C GLU A 45 16.69 3.04 -9.07
N LEU A 46 16.88 3.72 -10.21
CA LEU A 46 15.93 4.68 -10.75
C LEU A 46 14.61 4.01 -11.15
N GLU A 47 14.68 2.91 -11.90
CA GLU A 47 13.49 2.17 -12.33
C GLU A 47 12.73 1.57 -11.14
N GLN A 48 13.43 1.07 -10.12
CA GLN A 48 12.81 0.60 -8.89
C GLN A 48 12.06 1.73 -8.18
N LEU A 49 12.69 2.90 -8.04
CA LEU A 49 12.04 4.06 -7.44
C LEU A 49 10.79 4.48 -8.22
N ASP A 50 10.89 4.58 -9.54
CA ASP A 50 9.77 4.97 -10.39
C ASP A 50 8.61 3.97 -10.31
N GLU A 51 8.90 2.67 -10.32
CA GLU A 51 7.90 1.60 -10.15
C GLU A 51 7.24 1.66 -8.77
N MET A 52 8.00 1.94 -7.70
CA MET A 52 7.45 2.12 -6.37
C MET A 52 6.51 3.33 -6.28
N ILE A 53 6.90 4.46 -6.87
CA ILE A 53 6.07 5.67 -6.91
C ILE A 53 4.77 5.40 -7.68
N MET A 54 4.87 4.79 -8.86
CA MET A 54 3.69 4.42 -9.65
C MET A 54 2.77 3.44 -8.90
N LEU A 55 3.34 2.45 -8.22
CA LEU A 55 2.57 1.51 -7.41
C LEU A 55 1.83 2.26 -6.31
N VAL A 56 2.53 3.08 -5.53
CA VAL A 56 1.93 3.83 -4.43
C VAL A 56 0.84 4.77 -4.92
N ALA A 57 1.05 5.51 -6.00
CA ALA A 57 0.00 6.34 -6.60
C ALA A 57 -1.26 5.53 -6.94
N ASN A 58 -1.10 4.35 -7.55
CA ASN A 58 -2.22 3.45 -7.87
C ASN A 58 -2.94 2.86 -6.65
N LEU A 59 -2.34 2.91 -5.45
CA LEU A 59 -2.99 2.46 -4.22
C LEU A 59 -4.03 3.45 -3.70
N PHE A 60 -3.99 4.72 -4.09
CA PHE A 60 -4.92 5.76 -3.63
C PHE A 60 -6.00 6.05 -4.68
N ASP A 61 -7.28 6.06 -4.27
CA ASP A 61 -8.42 6.42 -5.14
C ASP A 61 -8.64 7.95 -5.16
N THR A 62 -7.57 8.74 -5.34
CA THR A 62 -7.65 10.21 -5.40
C THR A 62 -6.67 10.77 -6.41
N ASP A 63 -7.12 11.77 -7.17
CA ASP A 63 -6.29 12.48 -8.16
C ASP A 63 -5.21 13.36 -7.52
N ALA A 64 -5.20 13.49 -6.19
CA ALA A 64 -4.19 14.25 -5.46
C ALA A 64 -2.88 13.46 -5.23
N VAL A 65 -2.95 12.13 -5.26
CA VAL A 65 -1.78 11.25 -5.08
C VAL A 65 -1.40 10.67 -6.43
N THR A 66 -0.40 11.27 -7.06
CA THR A 66 0.07 10.97 -8.41
C THR A 66 1.57 10.76 -8.38
N PHE A 67 2.13 10.30 -9.50
CA PHE A 67 3.57 10.17 -9.64
C PHE A 67 4.31 11.48 -9.34
N ASP A 68 3.87 12.57 -9.98
CA ASP A 68 4.50 13.89 -9.84
C ASP A 68 4.30 14.45 -8.43
N THR A 69 3.08 14.35 -7.86
CA THR A 69 2.83 14.89 -6.52
C THR A 69 3.59 14.15 -5.42
N ILE A 70 3.95 12.88 -5.63
CA ILE A 70 4.84 12.13 -4.74
C ILE A 70 6.29 12.59 -4.89
N LEU A 71 6.78 12.76 -6.12
CA LEU A 71 8.14 13.26 -6.39
C LEU A 71 8.38 14.65 -5.80
N ASP A 72 7.42 15.55 -5.98
CA ASP A 72 7.50 16.92 -5.48
C ASP A 72 7.20 17.02 -3.98
N GLY A 73 6.36 16.12 -3.47
CA GLY A 73 5.77 16.22 -2.14
C GLY A 73 6.53 15.48 -1.04
N VAL A 74 7.50 14.62 -1.37
CA VAL A 74 8.27 13.84 -0.39
C VAL A 74 9.74 14.24 -0.42
N GLU A 75 10.34 14.35 0.76
CA GLU A 75 11.77 14.63 0.89
C GLU A 75 12.59 13.49 0.26
N GLY A 76 13.53 13.82 -0.65
CA GLY A 76 14.30 12.81 -1.39
C GLY A 76 15.12 11.85 -0.52
N SER A 77 15.50 12.26 0.70
CA SER A 77 16.18 11.39 1.68
C SER A 77 15.27 10.33 2.31
N LYS A 78 13.94 10.53 2.24
CA LYS A 78 12.91 9.70 2.89
C LYS A 78 12.02 8.96 1.92
N ILE A 79 12.09 9.27 0.63
CA ILE A 79 11.18 8.71 -0.38
C ILE A 79 11.15 7.18 -0.35
N ALA A 80 12.31 6.53 -0.30
CA ALA A 80 12.39 5.08 -0.25
C ALA A 80 11.68 4.49 0.99
N GLU A 81 11.92 5.09 2.16
CA GLU A 81 11.30 4.65 3.43
C GLU A 81 9.77 4.80 3.39
N VAL A 82 9.28 5.97 2.96
CA VAL A 82 7.84 6.27 2.88
C VAL A 82 7.13 5.32 1.93
N LEU A 83 7.71 5.06 0.75
CA LEU A 83 7.11 4.16 -0.23
C LEU A 83 7.11 2.70 0.28
N GLN A 84 8.20 2.25 0.91
CA GLN A 84 8.29 0.91 1.49
C GLN A 84 7.29 0.70 2.63
N GLU A 85 7.11 1.67 3.51
CA GLU A 85 6.15 1.61 4.61
C GLU A 85 4.71 1.41 4.06
N ILE A 86 4.32 2.19 3.06
CA ILE A 86 2.99 2.10 2.46
C ILE A 86 2.76 0.74 1.79
N ILE A 87 3.74 0.25 1.02
CA ILE A 87 3.66 -1.07 0.38
C ILE A 87 3.58 -2.18 1.44
N GLY A 88 4.41 -2.09 2.49
CA GLY A 88 4.41 -3.01 3.63
C GLY A 88 3.06 -3.03 4.35
N ASP A 89 2.44 -1.88 4.57
CA ASP A 89 1.12 -1.77 5.19
C ASP A 89 0.03 -2.47 4.36
N VAL A 90 0.11 -2.45 3.03
CA VAL A 90 -0.82 -3.18 2.17
C VAL A 90 -0.66 -4.69 2.37
N VAL A 91 0.57 -5.19 2.43
CA VAL A 91 0.86 -6.60 2.65
C VAL A 91 0.42 -7.04 4.06
N GLY A 92 0.79 -6.29 5.10
CA GLY A 92 0.44 -6.58 6.50
C GLY A 92 -1.06 -6.47 6.81
N GLN A 93 -1.80 -5.64 6.08
CA GLN A 93 -3.26 -5.57 6.19
C GLN A 93 -3.96 -6.87 5.78
N LYS A 94 -3.37 -7.67 4.87
CA LYS A 94 -3.92 -8.97 4.50
C LYS A 94 -3.88 -9.94 5.68
N GLU A 95 -2.74 -10.03 6.37
CA GLU A 95 -2.57 -10.92 7.52
C GLU A 95 -3.55 -10.59 8.64
N THR A 96 -3.78 -9.29 8.89
CA THR A 96 -4.71 -8.83 9.92
C THR A 96 -6.17 -9.09 9.55
N GLN A 97 -6.55 -8.99 8.27
CA GLN A 97 -7.92 -9.25 7.82
C GLN A 97 -8.26 -10.74 7.84
N VAL A 98 -7.36 -11.61 7.39
CA VAL A 98 -7.53 -13.08 7.43
C VAL A 98 -7.76 -13.56 8.86
N GLN A 99 -6.91 -13.12 9.81
CA GLN A 99 -7.07 -13.48 11.23
C GLN A 99 -8.39 -12.97 11.85
N LYS A 100 -8.86 -11.77 11.46
CA LYS A 100 -10.14 -11.23 11.93
C LYS A 100 -11.34 -12.00 11.38
N GLU A 101 -11.29 -12.46 10.13
CA GLU A 101 -12.35 -13.26 9.52
C GLU A 101 -12.41 -14.68 10.11
N GLU A 102 -11.26 -15.30 10.36
CA GLU A 102 -11.17 -16.60 11.03
C GLU A 102 -11.77 -16.53 12.45
N ASN A 103 -11.32 -15.57 13.27
CA ASN A 103 -11.83 -15.38 14.62
C ASN A 103 -13.35 -15.09 14.64
N ARG A 104 -13.85 -14.29 13.70
CA ARG A 104 -15.30 -13.99 13.58
C ARG A 104 -16.10 -15.23 13.18
N THR A 105 -15.54 -16.10 12.35
CA THR A 105 -16.17 -17.36 11.92
C THR A 105 -16.20 -18.38 13.05
N GLU A 106 -15.15 -18.48 13.85
CA GLU A 106 -15.11 -19.31 15.06
C GLU A 106 -16.11 -18.84 16.12
N LEU A 107 -16.17 -17.54 16.42
CA LEU A 107 -17.14 -16.98 17.36
C LEU A 107 -18.59 -17.30 16.97
N LYS A 108 -18.94 -17.20 15.69
CA LYS A 108 -20.27 -17.56 15.18
C LYS A 108 -20.58 -19.05 15.36
N LYS A 109 -19.61 -19.94 15.13
CA LYS A 109 -19.75 -21.40 15.34
C LYS A 109 -19.97 -21.73 16.82
N THR A 110 -19.25 -21.08 17.72
CA THR A 110 -19.35 -21.30 19.17
C THR A 110 -20.67 -20.80 19.75
N VAL A 111 -21.17 -19.66 19.28
CA VAL A 111 -22.48 -19.12 19.68
C VAL A 111 -23.64 -19.99 19.15
N ALA A 112 -23.51 -20.55 17.94
CA ALA A 112 -24.51 -21.45 17.37
C ALA A 112 -24.57 -22.81 18.10
N LYS A 113 -23.45 -23.33 18.60
CA LYS A 113 -23.40 -24.58 19.38
C LYS A 113 -23.97 -24.45 20.80
N LYS A 114 -23.95 -23.25 21.41
CA LYS A 114 -24.52 -23.01 22.75
C LYS A 114 -26.04 -22.79 22.77
N LYS A 115 -26.70 -22.70 21.61
CA LYS A 115 -28.15 -22.48 21.47
C LYS A 115 -28.94 -23.75 21.08
N LYS A 116 -28.29 -24.92 21.06
CA LYS A 116 -28.91 -26.24 20.95
C LYS A 116 -28.69 -27.00 22.25
#